data_AF-S3J665-F1
#
_entry.id   AF-S3J665-F1
#
_cell.length_a   1.000
_cell.length_b   1.000
_cell.length_c   1.000
_cell.angle_alpha   90.00
_cell.angle_beta   90.00
_cell.angle_gamma   90.00
#
_symmetry.space_group_name_H-M   'P 1'
#
loop_
_entity.id
_entity.type
_entity.pdbx_description
1 polymer ?
#
loop_
_entity_poly.entity_id
_entity_poly.type
_entity_poly.pdbx_seq_one_letter_code
_entity_poly.pdbx_strand_id
1 'polypeptide(L)' 'MKPLREKMQEYLANQMRLGWLIDTKNKLVEIYRADQPVEVLKKPATLSGEDILPRFVLNLQFLWYDLETLG' A
#
# COMPACT_ATOMS: atom_id res chain seq x y z
N MET A 1 -7.58 11.68 -0.08
CA MET A 1 -6.19 11.30 0.24
C MET A 1 -5.65 11.96 1.49
N LYS A 2 -5.69 13.30 1.66
CA LYS A 2 -5.20 13.97 2.89
C LYS A 2 -5.68 13.33 4.21
N PRO A 3 -6.99 13.07 4.42
CA PRO A 3 -7.45 12.45 5.68
C PRO A 3 -6.92 11.03 5.90
N LEU A 4 -6.69 10.27 4.83
CA LEU A 4 -6.16 8.90 4.92
C LEU A 4 -4.67 8.92 5.29
N ARG A 5 -3.89 9.83 4.70
CA ARG A 5 -2.47 9.98 5.04
C ARG A 5 -2.27 10.47 6.48
N GLU A 6 -3.13 11.38 6.97
CA GLU A 6 -3.15 11.78 8.38
C GLU A 6 -3.38 10.59 9.31
N LYS A 7 -4.32 9.71 8.97
CA LYS A 7 -4.56 8.47 9.73
C LYS A 7 -3.37 7.51 9.69
N MET A 8 -2.67 7.42 8.55
CA MET A 8 -1.43 6.63 8.48
C MET A 8 -0.33 7.18 9.40
N GLN A 9 -0.22 8.51 9.54
CA GLN A 9 0.68 9.12 10.52
C GLN A 9 0.28 8.81 11.96
N GLU A 10 -1.03 8.86 12.27
CA GLU A 10 -1.55 8.45 13.58
C GLU A 10 -1.21 6.98 13.90
N TYR A 11 -1.35 6.08 12.93
CA TYR A 11 -0.98 4.68 13.10
C TYR A 11 0.52 4.49 13.31
N LEU A 12 1.38 5.22 12.59
CA LEU A 12 2.83 5.22 12.84
C LEU A 12 3.16 5.74 14.25
N ALA A 13 2.51 6.82 14.69
CA ALA A 13 2.67 7.34 16.05
C ALA A 13 2.25 6.32 17.13
N ASN A 14 1.29 5.46 16.79
CA ASN A 14 0.84 4.32 17.61
C ASN A 14 1.62 3.02 17.33
N GLN A 15 2.86 3.11 16.86
CA GLN A 15 3.81 1.99 16.71
C GLN A 15 3.41 0.93 15.67
N MET A 16 2.58 1.30 14.68
CA MET A 16 2.36 0.45 13.49
C MET A 16 3.70 0.18 12.80
N ARG A 17 4.00 -1.10 12.53
CA ARG A 17 5.26 -1.50 11.90
C ARG A 17 5.22 -1.53 10.37
N LEU A 18 4.07 -1.85 9.79
CA LEU A 18 3.86 -1.93 8.35
C LEU A 18 2.40 -1.57 8.01
N GLY A 19 2.21 -0.73 7.00
CA GLY A 19 0.89 -0.39 6.49
C GLY A 19 0.92 -0.03 5.00
N TRP A 20 -0.16 -0.35 4.30
CA TRP A 20 -0.34 -0.03 2.88
C TRP A 20 -1.55 0.88 2.69
N LEU A 21 -1.35 2.02 2.04
CA LEU A 21 -2.43 2.86 1.54
C LEU A 21 -2.56 2.61 0.03
N ILE A 22 -3.63 1.92 -0.38
CA ILE A 22 -3.86 1.53 -1.77
C ILE A 22 -4.81 2.54 -2.43
N ASP A 23 -4.32 3.29 -3.40
CA ASP A 23 -5.10 4.19 -4.25
C ASP A 23 -5.39 3.50 -5.59
N THR A 24 -6.54 2.82 -5.67
CA THR A 24 -6.95 2.08 -6.87
C THR A 24 -7.20 2.97 -8.08
N LYS A 25 -7.69 4.20 -7.86
CA LYS A 25 -7.98 5.17 -8.92
C LYS A 25 -6.70 5.64 -9.63
N ASN A 26 -5.67 5.95 -8.86
CA ASN A 26 -4.38 6.39 -9.41
C ASN A 26 -3.41 5.23 -9.65
N LYS A 27 -3.79 4.00 -9.27
CA LYS A 27 -2.98 2.79 -9.32
C LYS A 27 -1.65 2.98 -8.58
N LEU A 28 -1.72 3.54 -7.39
CA LEU A 28 -0.58 3.78 -6.52
C LEU A 28 -0.75 3.02 -5.20
N VAL A 29 0.36 2.58 -4.63
CA VAL A 29 0.42 2.08 -3.27
C VAL A 29 1.47 2.88 -2.53
N GLU A 30 1.10 3.46 -1.39
CA GLU A 30 2.05 4.02 -0.43
C GLU A 30 2.33 2.98 0.65
N ILE A 31 3.60 2.73 0.94
CA ILE A 31 4.06 1.80 1.97
C ILE A 31 4.63 2.60 3.13
N TYR A 32 4.08 2.37 4.31
CA TYR A 32 4.46 3.02 5.55
C TYR A 32 5.15 1.99 6.44
N ARG A 33 6.34 2.32 6.92
CA ARG A 33 7.12 1.49 7.86
C ARG A 33 7.59 2.37 9.02
N ALA A 34 7.83 1.75 10.18
CA ALA A 34 8.47 2.44 11.29
C ALA A 34 9.84 2.98 10.85
N ASP A 35 10.11 4.25 11.15
CA ASP A 35 11.39 4.94 10.95
C ASP A 35 11.91 4.98 9.49
N GLN A 36 11.04 4.78 8.50
CA GLN A 36 11.41 4.90 7.09
C GLN A 36 10.53 5.93 6.35
N PRO A 37 11.08 6.60 5.33
CA PRO A 37 10.27 7.40 4.41
C PRO A 37 9.17 6.57 3.76
N VAL A 38 8.05 7.22 3.45
CA VAL A 38 6.96 6.59 2.69
C VAL A 38 7.46 6.21 1.31
N GLU A 39 7.36 4.92 0.98
CA GLU A 39 7.67 4.41 -0.35
C GLU A 39 6.41 4.42 -1.22
N VAL A 40 6.54 4.77 -2.50
CA VAL A 40 5.40 4.82 -3.43
C VAL A 40 5.66 3.90 -4.61
N LEU A 41 4.79 2.92 -4.80
CA LEU A 41 4.82 1.99 -5.92
C LEU A 41 3.68 2.27 -6.89
N LYS A 42 3.96 2.18 -8.20
CA LYS A 42 2.96 2.31 -9.27
C LYS A 42 2.53 0.94 -9.78
N LYS A 43 1.24 0.64 -9.66
CA LYS A 43 0.58 -0.60 -10.10
C LYS A 43 1.37 -1.87 -9.72
N PRO A 44 1.80 -2.02 -8.45
CA PRO A 44 2.57 -3.20 -8.05
C PRO A 44 1.72 -4.47 -8.22
N ALA A 45 2.29 -5.55 -8.77
CA ALA A 45 1.58 -6.82 -8.90
C ALA A 45 1.33 -7.47 -7.53
N THR A 46 2.26 -7.30 -6.60
CA THR A 46 2.24 -7.90 -5.27
C THR A 46 2.86 -6.98 -4.23
N LEU A 47 2.49 -7.15 -2.96
CA LEU A 47 3.19 -6.57 -1.81
C LEU A 47 3.69 -7.68 -0.88
N SER A 48 4.90 -7.53 -0.36
CA SER A 48 5.47 -8.43 0.67
C SER A 48 5.05 -7.97 2.06
N GLY A 49 4.73 -8.92 2.94
CA GLY A 49 4.59 -8.67 4.38
C GLY A 49 5.90 -8.39 5.12
N GLU A 50 7.04 -8.48 4.41
CA GLU A 50 8.39 -8.25 4.94
C GLU A 50 8.67 -9.11 6.17
N ASP A 51 9.56 -8.65 7.05
CA ASP A 51 9.88 -9.34 8.31
C ASP A 51 8.74 -9.23 9.34
N ILE A 52 7.73 -8.38 9.08
CA ILE A 52 6.58 -8.17 9.97
C ILE A 52 5.58 -9.31 9.84
N LEU A 53 5.34 -9.77 8.61
CA LEU A 53 4.49 -10.90 8.26
C LEU A 53 5.29 -11.83 7.33
N PRO A 54 6.20 -12.66 7.87
CA PRO A 54 7.09 -13.48 7.05
C PRO A 54 6.31 -14.40 6.12
N ARG A 55 6.75 -14.46 4.85
CA ARG A 55 6.13 -15.25 3.76
C ARG A 55 4.74 -14.79 3.33
N PHE A 56 4.19 -13.72 3.90
CA PHE A 56 2.95 -13.15 3.41
C PHE A 56 3.19 -12.38 2.11
N VAL A 57 2.34 -12.62 1.12
CA VAL A 57 2.32 -11.89 -0.15
C VAL A 57 0.88 -11.54 -0.49
N LEU A 58 0.60 -10.24 -0.61
CA LEU A 58 -0.70 -9.75 -1.08
C LEU A 58 -0.66 -9.59 -2.58
N ASN A 59 -1.46 -10.37 -3.31
CA ASN A 59 -1.64 -10.20 -4.76
C ASN A 59 -2.59 -9.03 -5.04
N LEU A 60 -2.15 -8.05 -5.82
CA LEU A 60 -2.93 -6.87 -6.18
C LEU A 60 -3.28 -6.81 -7.68
N GLN A 61 -2.87 -7.79 -8.49
CA GLN A 61 -3.10 -7.76 -9.94
C GLN A 61 -4.56 -7.52 -10.30
N PHE A 62 -5.48 -8.09 -9.51
CA PHE A 62 -6.92 -7.96 -9.72
C PHE A 62 -7.46 -6.54 -9.52
N LEU A 63 -6.77 -5.69 -8.76
CA LEU A 63 -7.20 -4.30 -8.52
C LEU A 63 -6.93 -3.37 -9.69
N TRP A 64 -6.13 -3.81 -10.67
CA TRP A 64 -5.66 -2.92 -11.74
C TRP A 64 -6.38 -3.08 -13.06
N TYR A 65 -7.33 -4.01 -13.15
CA TYR A 65 -8.19 -4.17 -14.30
C TYR A 65 -9.13 -2.98 -14.38
N ASP A 66 -9.03 -2.21 -15.47
CA ASP A 66 -10.10 -1.29 -15.86
C ASP A 66 -10.99 -2.02 -16.86
N LEU A 67 -12.31 -1.88 -16.70
CA LEU A 67 -13.28 -2.41 -17.67
C LEU A 67 -13.07 -1.84 -19.08
N GLU A 68 -12.43 -0.67 -19.20
CA GLU A 68 -12.04 -0.06 -20.48
C GLU A 68 -10.88 -0.78 -21.19
N THR A 69 -10.17 -1.69 -20.51
CA THR A 69 -9.12 -2.52 -21.13
C THR A 69 -9.63 -3.86 -21.66
N LEU A 70 -10.90 -4.17 -21.41
CA LEU A 70 -11.62 -5.27 -22.02
C LEU A 70 -12.47 -4.66 -23.13
N GLY A 71 -11.85 -4.52 -24.31
CA GLY A 71 -12.54 -4.11 -25.53
C GLY A 71 -13.65 -5.06 -25.95
#